data_AF-A0A2E3DWB2-F1
#
_entry.id   AF-A0A2E3DWB2-F1
#
_cell.length_a   1.000
_cell.length_b   1.000
_cell.length_c   1.000
_cell.angle_alpha   90.00
_cell.angle_beta   90.00
_cell.angle_gamma   90.00
#
_symmetry.space_group_name_H-M   'P 1'
#
loop_
_entity.id
_entity.type
_entity.pdbx_description
1 polymer ?
#
loop_
_entity_poly.entity_id
_entity_poly.type
_entity_poly.pdbx_seq_one_letter_code
_entity_poly.pdbx_strand_id
1 'polypeptide(L)'
;MVFTACATHTHVVGDGPSTGLTETKRQYYLLFGLVPLNQVDTKAMVGDATDFKIETGQQAIDVVIGMAAGLIIPTTVTSRTVTVTK
;
A
#
# COMPACT_ATOMS: atom_id res chain seq x y z
N MET A 1 7.78 5.66 20.10
CA MET A 1 7.93 4.48 19.22
C MET A 1 7.24 4.84 17.93
N VAL A 2 7.99 5.34 16.95
CA VAL A 2 7.41 5.72 15.66
C VAL A 2 7.09 4.42 14.94
N PHE A 3 5.81 4.19 14.62
CA PHE A 3 5.35 3.10 13.75
C PHE A 3 5.80 3.37 12.29
N THR A 4 7.06 3.76 12.09
CA THR A 4 7.67 3.82 10.76
C THR A 4 7.73 2.40 10.25
N ALA A 5 6.94 2.13 9.23
CA ALA A 5 6.95 0.93 8.42
C ALA A 5 8.40 0.42 8.23
N CYS A 6 8.77 -0.70 8.85
CA CYS A 6 10.08 -1.31 8.65
C CYS A 6 10.26 -1.86 7.22
N ALA A 7 9.21 -1.83 6.40
CA ALA A 7 9.20 -2.25 5.01
C ALA A 7 8.31 -1.31 4.17
N THR A 8 8.78 -0.10 3.90
CA THR A 8 8.25 0.72 2.79
C THR A 8 9.11 0.46 1.57
N HIS A 9 8.47 0.08 0.47
CA HIS A 9 9.11 -0.06 -0.83
C HIS A 9 8.72 1.12 -1.72
N THR A 10 9.70 1.93 -2.08
CA THR A 10 9.55 3.11 -2.93
C THR A 10 10.15 2.81 -4.30
N HIS A 11 9.34 2.94 -5.35
CA HIS A 11 9.79 2.91 -6.74
C HIS A 11 9.60 4.29 -7.35
N VAL A 12 10.68 4.89 -7.84
CA VAL A 12 10.63 6.13 -8.62
C VAL A 12 10.90 5.76 -10.08
N VAL A 13 10.06 6.25 -10.98
CA VAL A 13 10.14 6.03 -12.42
C VAL A 13 10.26 7.38 -13.10
N GLY A 14 11.15 7.46 -14.10
CA GLY A 14 11.47 8.71 -14.81
C GLY A 14 12.24 9.69 -13.93
N ASP A 15 11.93 10.98 -14.06
CA ASP A 15 12.51 12.06 -13.25
C ASP A 15 11.82 12.19 -11.86
N GLY A 16 10.80 11.39 -11.60
CA GLY A 16 10.01 11.41 -10.38
C GLY A 16 8.78 12.34 -10.46
N PRO A 17 7.94 12.36 -9.40
CA PRO A 17 6.64 13.03 -9.44
C PRO A 17 6.77 14.52 -9.77
N SER A 18 6.08 14.96 -10.82
CA SER A 18 6.18 16.30 -11.40
C SER A 18 4.93 17.15 -11.14
N THR A 19 3.77 16.53 -10.94
CA THR A 19 2.48 17.20 -10.72
C THR A 19 2.08 17.27 -9.24
N GLY A 20 2.63 16.41 -8.40
CA GLY A 20 2.31 16.29 -6.97
C GLY A 20 0.99 15.58 -6.65
N LEU A 21 0.28 15.07 -7.67
CA LEU A 21 -1.00 14.39 -7.49
C LEU A 21 -0.79 13.04 -6.82
N THR A 22 -1.41 12.84 -5.66
CA THR A 22 -1.23 11.63 -4.84
C THR A 22 -2.52 10.83 -4.73
N GLU A 23 -2.49 9.60 -5.23
CA GLU A 23 -3.57 8.62 -5.14
C GLU A 23 -3.19 7.52 -4.16
N THR A 24 -3.99 7.32 -3.10
CA THR A 24 -3.74 6.28 -2.10
C THR A 24 -4.84 5.23 -2.10
N LYS A 25 -4.46 3.97 -2.27
CA LYS A 25 -5.35 2.80 -2.19
C LYS A 25 -4.76 1.76 -1.26
N ARG A 26 -5.62 0.96 -0.64
CA ARG A 26 -5.20 -0.11 0.27
C ARG A 26 -5.52 -1.47 -0.32
N GLN A 27 -4.54 -2.35 -0.27
CA GLN A 27 -4.69 -3.76 -0.62
C GLN A 27 -4.94 -4.56 0.65
N TYR A 28 -5.92 -5.45 0.60
CA TYR A 28 -6.27 -6.37 1.67
C TYR A 28 -5.97 -7.79 1.22
N TYR A 29 -5.45 -8.57 2.14
CA TYR A 29 -5.14 -9.96 1.91
C TYR A 29 -5.67 -10.83 3.05
N LEU A 30 -6.09 -12.04 2.71
CA LEU A 30 -6.32 -13.12 3.65
C LEU A 30 -5.10 -14.04 3.75
N LEU A 31 -5.04 -14.84 4.82
CA LEU A 31 -4.08 -15.91 5.03
C LEU A 31 -2.63 -15.42 4.85
N PHE A 32 -2.25 -14.40 5.60
CA PHE A 32 -0.91 -13.79 5.55
C PHE A 32 -0.46 -13.24 4.19
N GLY A 33 -1.37 -12.90 3.28
CA GLY A 33 -0.97 -12.42 1.94
C GLY A 33 -1.31 -13.38 0.80
N LEU A 34 -1.77 -14.60 1.10
CA LEU A 34 -1.98 -15.63 0.07
C LEU A 34 -3.17 -15.32 -0.85
N VAL A 35 -4.25 -14.76 -0.29
CA VAL A 35 -5.48 -14.50 -1.06
C VAL A 35 -5.76 -12.99 -1.08
N PRO A 36 -5.65 -12.31 -2.23
CA PRO A 36 -6.02 -10.91 -2.33
C PRO A 36 -7.55 -10.76 -2.24
N LEU A 37 -8.02 -9.85 -1.39
CA LEU A 37 -9.45 -9.52 -1.25
C LEU A 37 -9.90 -8.43 -2.22
N ASN A 38 -8.97 -7.61 -2.68
CA ASN A 38 -9.23 -6.56 -3.66
C ASN A 38 -8.07 -6.42 -4.64
N GLN A 39 -8.40 -5.90 -5.82
CA GLN A 39 -7.43 -5.61 -6.87
C GLN A 39 -7.12 -4.11 -6.86
N VAL A 40 -5.86 -3.78 -6.62
CA VAL A 40 -5.35 -2.40 -6.75
C VAL A 40 -4.43 -2.37 -7.96
N ASP A 41 -4.96 -1.86 -9.07
CA ASP A 41 -4.22 -1.67 -10.30
C ASP A 41 -3.38 -0.38 -10.23
N THR A 42 -2.09 -0.55 -9.97
CA THR A 42 -1.13 0.57 -9.93
C THR A 42 -0.95 1.22 -11.29
N LYS A 43 -1.11 0.49 -12.40
CA LYS A 43 -1.04 1.04 -13.75
C LYS A 43 -2.21 2.00 -14.00
N ALA A 44 -3.41 1.59 -13.60
CA ALA A 44 -4.58 2.48 -13.66
C ALA A 44 -4.43 3.71 -12.73
N MET A 45 -3.79 3.56 -11.57
CA MET A 45 -3.50 4.70 -10.68
C MET A 45 -2.49 5.68 -11.29
N VAL A 46 -1.47 5.18 -11.98
CA VAL A 46 -0.48 5.99 -12.70
C VAL A 46 -1.11 6.69 -13.92
N GLY A 47 -1.99 6.01 -14.65
CA GLY A 47 -2.59 6.54 -15.88
C GLY A 47 -1.52 6.76 -16.96
N ASP A 48 -1.54 7.93 -17.59
CA ASP A 48 -0.62 8.29 -18.69
C ASP A 48 0.67 9.00 -18.22
N ALA A 49 0.94 9.05 -16.92
CA ALA A 49 2.12 9.73 -16.39
C ALA A 49 3.41 8.94 -16.69
N THR A 50 4.42 9.63 -17.22
CA THR A 50 5.76 9.09 -17.49
C THR A 50 6.64 9.11 -16.25
N ASP A 51 6.44 10.11 -15.39
CA ASP A 51 7.24 10.36 -14.20
C ASP A 51 6.37 10.22 -12.96
N PHE A 52 6.65 9.22 -12.13
CA PHE A 52 5.83 8.90 -10.98
C PHE A 52 6.62 8.15 -9.91
N LYS A 53 6.06 8.16 -8.70
CA LYS A 53 6.58 7.49 -7.52
C LYS A 53 5.50 6.58 -6.94
N ILE A 54 5.83 5.31 -6.76
CA ILE A 54 4.98 4.33 -6.10
C ILE A 54 5.58 4.01 -4.74
N GLU A 55 4.83 4.29 -3.68
CA GLU A 55 5.16 3.89 -2.32
C GLU A 55 4.20 2.81 -1.86
N THR A 56 4.77 1.72 -1.36
CA THR A 56 3.99 0.58 -0.90
C THR A 56 4.52 0.14 0.45
N GLY A 57 3.66 0.13 1.47
CA GLY A 57 4.11 -0.16 2.84
C GLY A 57 2.97 -0.34 3.82
N GLN A 58 3.28 -0.80 5.01
CA GLN A 58 2.31 -0.88 6.12
C GLN A 58 2.27 0.44 6.87
N GLN A 59 1.12 1.10 6.87
CA GLN A 59 0.88 2.27 7.71
C GLN A 59 0.41 1.87 9.10
N ALA A 60 0.43 2.80 10.05
CA ALA A 60 -0.05 2.55 11.42
C ALA A 60 -1.48 1.96 11.44
N ILE A 61 -2.35 2.42 10.54
CA ILE A 61 -3.70 1.89 10.39
C ILE A 61 -3.73 0.43 9.92
N ASP A 62 -2.77 0.02 9.09
CA ASP A 62 -2.68 -1.35 8.59
C ASP A 62 -2.25 -2.32 9.70
N VAL A 63 -1.42 -1.85 10.64
CA VAL A 63 -1.07 -2.57 11.87
C VAL A 63 -2.28 -2.71 12.78
N VAL A 64 -3.06 -1.63 12.98
CA VAL A 64 -4.29 -1.69 13.79
C VAL A 64 -5.30 -2.66 13.17
N ILE A 65 -5.47 -2.65 11.85
CA ILE A 65 -6.32 -3.61 11.14
C ILE A 65 -5.83 -5.04 11.35
N GLY A 66 -4.53 -5.29 11.20
CA GLY A 66 -3.95 -6.61 11.45
C GLY A 66 -4.14 -7.09 12.89
N MET A 67 -3.98 -6.20 13.88
CA MET A 67 -4.19 -6.52 15.30
C MET A 67 -5.66 -6.80 15.62
N ALA A 68 -6.58 -5.95 15.13
CA ALA A 68 -8.02 -6.13 15.33
C ALA A 68 -8.53 -7.41 14.65
N ALA A 69 -8.09 -7.68 13.42
CA ALA A 69 -8.41 -8.92 12.73
C ALA A 69 -7.82 -10.14 13.45
N GLY A 70 -6.59 -10.02 13.97
CA GLY A 70 -5.92 -11.06 14.73
C GLY A 70 -6.63 -11.43 16.04
N LEU A 71 -7.42 -10.53 16.61
CA LEU A 71 -8.24 -10.81 17.80
C LEU A 71 -9.49 -11.64 17.48
N ILE A 72 -10.08 -11.46 16.30
CA ILE A 72 -11.28 -12.20 15.87
C ILE A 72 -10.86 -13.55 15.28
N ILE A 73 -9.92 -13.53 14.34
CA ILE A 73 -9.37 -14.72 13.69
C ILE A 73 -7.86 -14.51 13.56
N PRO A 74 -7.04 -15.09 14.45
CA PRO A 74 -5.60 -14.92 14.38
C PRO A 74 -5.13 -15.29 12.98
N THR A 75 -4.23 -14.47 12.42
CA THR A 75 -3.51 -14.73 11.16
C THR A 75 -4.25 -14.55 9.84
N THR A 76 -5.50 -14.06 9.86
CA THR A 76 -6.30 -14.03 8.64
C THR A 76 -6.08 -12.77 7.82
N VAL A 77 -6.21 -11.55 8.36
CA VAL A 77 -6.21 -10.34 7.51
C VAL A 77 -4.89 -9.57 7.63
N THR A 78 -4.26 -9.29 6.49
CA THR A 78 -3.17 -8.32 6.37
C THR A 78 -3.56 -7.23 5.40
N SER A 79 -2.99 -6.03 5.56
CA SER A 79 -3.24 -4.93 4.64
C SER A 79 -1.95 -4.17 4.33
N ARG A 80 -1.90 -3.60 3.12
CA ARG A 80 -0.78 -2.83 2.61
C ARG A 80 -1.32 -1.58 1.94
N THR A 81 -0.78 -0.43 2.31
CA THR A 81 -1.09 0.83 1.65
C THR A 81 -0.22 1.01 0.41
N VAL A 82 -0.85 1.47 -0.66
CA VAL A 82 -0.24 1.77 -1.97
C VAL A 82 -0.54 3.22 -2.30
N THR A 83 0.50 4.02 -2.43
CA THR A 83 0.43 5.44 -2.75
C THR A 83 1.15 5.67 -4.05
N VAL A 84 0.47 6.30 -5.01
CA VAL A 84 1.05 6.73 -6.28
C VAL A 84 1.09 8.25 -6.28
N THR A 85 2.26 8.82 -6.45
CA THR A 85 2.47 10.26 -6.63
C THR A 85 2.94 10.50 -8.06
N LYS A 86 2.27 11.38 -8.79
CA LYS A 86 2.62 11.82 -10.15
C LYS A 86 3.24 13.21 -10.13
#